data_AF-A0A6H9LCJ4-F1
#
_entry.id   AF-A0A6H9LCJ4-F1
#
_cell.length_a   1.000
_cell.length_b   1.000
_cell.length_c   1.000
_cell.angle_alpha   90.00
_cell.angle_beta   90.00
_cell.angle_gamma   90.00
#
_symmetry.space_group_name_H-M   'P 1'
#
loop_
_entity.id
_entity.type
_entity.pdbx_description
1 polymer ?
#
loop_
_entity_poly.entity_id
_entity_poly.type
_entity_poly.pdbx_seq_one_letter_code
_entity_poly.pdbx_strand_id
1 'polypeptide(L)'
;MQKYLLSIKYTFSASILLFILGTGCKKYDYKNPVDPEYEIAPPAAINIRAVKDNKIVIDWAPASLASFYEIKRKKNSEAEYTVLDSVNAYKTGFIDYSGVETDVAYTYGFTAMADQNISETVTRDFILPFPAPSNLELSMVGKRLIKLTWKNNAFFAIWTRVEKQTASGSFEVIGQPGRSKNEFFDSFTQYDTTYNYRVVSITSINASAYSEIVGFTPSRPDTADNANFLNPTHNSVRRILISGGNSHVNRD
;
A
#
# COMPACT_ATOMS: atom_id res chain seq x y z
N MET A 1 -37.53 10.00 93.77
CA MET A 1 -37.82 10.82 92.58
C MET A 1 -36.61 11.70 92.26
N GLN A 2 -36.44 12.10 91.00
CA GLN A 2 -35.23 12.75 90.46
C GLN A 2 -34.83 14.06 91.17
N LYS A 3 -33.52 14.37 91.16
CA LYS A 3 -32.97 15.45 90.30
C LYS A 3 -31.45 15.33 90.12
N TYR A 4 -30.96 15.95 89.04
CA TYR A 4 -29.66 15.71 88.41
C TYR A 4 -28.68 16.88 88.65
N LEU A 5 -27.38 16.54 88.71
CA LEU A 5 -26.18 17.24 88.20
C LEU A 5 -25.67 18.61 88.73
N LEU A 6 -24.31 18.66 88.75
CA LEU A 6 -23.39 19.82 88.61
C LEU A 6 -23.46 20.92 89.71
N SER A 7 -22.41 21.65 90.09
CA SER A 7 -20.94 21.63 89.82
C SER A 7 -20.25 22.37 91.01
N ILE A 8 -18.93 22.55 91.17
CA ILE A 8 -17.71 22.28 90.37
C ILE A 8 -16.52 22.07 91.37
N LYS A 9 -15.25 22.05 90.93
CA LYS A 9 -14.07 22.20 91.82
C LYS A 9 -13.02 23.18 91.28
N TYR A 10 -12.37 23.90 92.21
CA TYR A 10 -11.10 24.64 92.07
C TYR A 10 -9.94 23.69 91.64
N THR A 11 -8.74 24.07 91.16
CA THR A 11 -7.97 25.34 91.16
C THR A 11 -6.81 25.27 90.14
N PHE A 12 -6.20 26.42 89.79
CA PHE A 12 -4.77 26.66 89.40
C PHE A 12 -3.87 25.51 88.85
N SER A 13 -3.16 25.76 87.73
CA SER A 13 -1.70 26.06 87.74
C SER A 13 -1.06 26.11 86.34
N ALA A 14 0.01 26.93 86.24
CA ALA A 14 1.17 26.87 85.32
C ALA A 14 0.96 26.77 83.78
N SER A 15 1.26 27.88 83.10
CA SER A 15 1.60 27.93 81.68
C SER A 15 2.93 27.19 81.39
N ILE A 16 2.95 26.31 80.39
CA ILE A 16 4.11 26.07 79.51
C ILE A 16 3.57 25.97 78.08
N LEU A 17 3.94 26.93 77.23
CA LEU A 17 3.55 26.96 75.81
C LEU A 17 4.63 26.24 74.98
N LEU A 18 4.50 24.93 74.79
CA LEU A 18 5.45 24.18 73.98
C LEU A 18 5.11 24.30 72.49
N PHE A 19 5.70 25.31 71.84
CA PHE A 19 5.56 25.54 70.40
C PHE A 19 6.35 24.50 69.60
N ILE A 20 5.80 23.30 69.42
CA ILE A 20 6.35 22.31 68.49
C ILE A 20 6.02 22.78 67.06
N LEU A 21 7.01 23.38 66.40
CA LEU A 21 6.94 23.68 64.96
C LEU A 21 6.82 22.36 64.18
N GLY A 22 5.59 22.02 63.80
CA GLY A 22 5.25 20.87 62.95
C GLY A 22 5.69 21.02 61.49
N THR A 23 6.88 21.58 61.21
CA THR A 23 7.49 21.59 59.87
C THR A 23 8.11 20.23 59.57
N GLY A 24 7.26 19.19 59.57
CA GLY A 24 7.66 17.78 59.46
C GLY A 24 6.70 16.92 58.67
N CYS A 25 5.55 17.45 58.23
CA CYS A 25 4.70 16.80 57.25
C CYS A 25 4.93 17.45 55.87
N LYS A 26 6.02 17.06 55.20
CA LYS A 26 5.94 16.97 53.73
C LYS A 26 4.83 15.96 53.50
N LYS A 27 3.64 16.44 53.11
CA LYS A 27 2.66 15.58 52.46
C LYS A 27 3.44 14.91 51.35
N TYR A 28 3.65 13.60 51.45
CA TYR A 28 4.06 12.82 50.30
C TYR A 28 2.90 12.93 49.34
N ASP A 29 3.01 13.92 48.46
CA ASP A 29 2.33 13.91 47.19
C ASP A 29 2.83 12.64 46.51
N TYR A 30 2.05 11.57 46.69
CA TYR A 30 2.13 10.40 45.84
C TYR A 30 1.72 10.90 44.47
N LYS A 31 2.70 11.47 43.76
CA LYS A 31 2.55 11.81 42.36
C LYS A 31 2.01 10.57 41.69
N ASN A 32 0.74 10.64 41.32
CA ASN A 32 0.27 9.85 40.20
C ASN A 32 1.28 10.13 39.08
N PRO A 33 1.91 9.12 38.46
CA PRO A 33 3.03 9.36 37.55
C PRO A 33 2.66 10.27 36.37
N VAL A 34 1.36 10.45 36.13
CA VAL A 34 0.81 11.53 35.31
C VAL A 34 -0.27 12.28 36.12
N ASP A 35 -0.14 13.61 36.21
CA ASP A 35 -1.18 14.51 36.74
C ASP A 35 -2.43 14.45 35.81
N PRO A 36 -3.68 14.33 36.30
CA PRO A 36 -4.87 14.35 35.44
C PRO A 36 -5.10 15.67 34.67
N GLU A 37 -4.35 16.74 34.96
CA GLU A 37 -4.32 17.96 34.14
C GLU A 37 -3.20 17.96 33.07
N TYR A 38 -2.42 16.88 32.95
CA TYR A 38 -1.26 16.83 32.04
C TYR A 38 -1.63 16.35 30.63
N GLU A 39 -1.36 17.19 29.64
CA GLU A 39 -1.55 16.92 28.21
C GLU A 39 -0.50 15.94 27.65
N ILE A 40 -0.94 14.80 27.11
CA ILE A 40 -0.07 13.82 26.45
C ILE A 40 0.02 14.15 24.97
N ALA A 41 1.25 14.30 24.46
CA ALA A 41 1.49 14.48 23.04
C ALA A 41 1.05 13.24 22.23
N PRO A 42 0.41 13.39 21.06
CA PRO A 42 0.03 12.26 20.22
C PRO A 42 1.24 11.56 19.57
N PRO A 43 1.08 10.31 19.10
CA PRO A 43 2.13 9.63 18.35
C PRO A 43 2.45 10.36 17.04
N ALA A 44 3.74 10.47 16.73
CA ALA A 44 4.26 11.24 15.59
C ALA A 44 4.80 10.33 14.48
N ALA A 45 5.19 10.91 13.34
CA ALA A 45 5.84 10.22 12.22
C ALA A 45 5.14 8.93 11.78
N ILE A 46 3.80 8.95 11.72
CA ILE A 46 2.98 7.78 11.38
C ILE A 46 3.11 7.48 9.89
N ASN A 47 3.64 6.29 9.59
CA ASN A 47 3.86 5.76 8.25
C ASN A 47 2.99 4.51 8.04
N ILE A 48 2.21 4.48 6.96
CA ILE A 48 1.39 3.32 6.58
C ILE A 48 1.88 2.79 5.22
N ARG A 49 2.12 1.49 5.12
CA ARG A 49 2.65 0.85 3.90
C ARG A 49 2.04 -0.52 3.65
N ALA A 50 1.78 -0.82 2.39
CA ALA A 50 1.34 -2.14 1.96
C ALA A 50 2.48 -3.18 2.04
N VAL A 51 2.14 -4.41 2.44
CA VAL A 51 3.06 -5.56 2.46
C VAL A 51 2.47 -6.79 1.78
N LYS A 52 1.14 -6.86 1.66
CA LYS A 52 0.41 -7.82 0.83
C LYS A 52 -0.89 -7.15 0.34
N ASP A 53 -1.56 -7.74 -0.65
CA ASP A 53 -2.88 -7.35 -1.16
C ASP A 53 -4.04 -7.45 -0.15
N ASN A 54 -3.76 -7.82 1.10
CA ASN A 54 -4.70 -7.71 2.22
C ASN A 54 -4.03 -7.36 3.56
N LYS A 55 -2.80 -6.83 3.53
CA LYS A 55 -1.98 -6.59 4.72
C LYS A 55 -1.16 -5.33 4.60
N ILE A 56 -1.30 -4.45 5.57
CA ILE A 56 -0.46 -3.26 5.74
C ILE A 56 0.38 -3.38 7.01
N VAL A 57 1.47 -2.62 7.07
CA VAL A 57 2.21 -2.36 8.30
C VAL A 57 2.15 -0.87 8.56
N ILE A 58 2.00 -0.52 9.83
CA ILE A 58 1.94 0.84 10.33
C ILE A 58 3.08 0.99 11.32
N ASP A 59 3.89 2.03 11.16
CA ASP A 59 5.07 2.33 11.99
C ASP A 59 4.94 3.78 12.49
N TRP A 60 5.27 4.08 13.76
CA TRP A 60 5.18 5.43 14.36
C TRP A 60 6.33 5.74 15.32
N ALA A 61 6.59 7.03 15.56
CA ALA A 61 7.50 7.48 16.61
C ALA A 61 6.80 7.46 17.98
N PRO A 62 7.48 7.01 19.06
CA PRO A 62 6.91 7.04 20.41
C PRO A 62 6.44 8.43 20.84
N ALA A 63 5.28 8.48 21.49
CA ALA A 63 4.87 9.62 22.29
C ALA A 63 5.51 9.58 23.68
N SER A 64 5.91 10.74 24.20
CA SER A 64 6.39 10.86 25.58
C SER A 64 5.29 10.52 26.58
N LEU A 65 5.64 9.80 27.64
CA LEU A 65 4.75 9.41 28.76
C LEU A 65 3.57 8.51 28.40
N ALA A 66 3.41 8.08 27.14
CA ALA A 66 2.42 7.07 26.79
C ALA A 66 2.69 5.74 27.50
N SER A 67 1.63 5.09 27.99
CA SER A 67 1.65 3.70 28.45
C SER A 67 1.09 2.76 27.38
N PHE A 68 0.14 3.24 26.57
CA PHE A 68 -0.50 2.50 25.48
C PHE A 68 -0.76 3.40 24.25
N TYR A 69 -0.96 2.77 23.09
CA TYR A 69 -1.51 3.37 21.89
C TYR A 69 -2.78 2.63 21.47
N GLU A 70 -3.88 3.36 21.30
CA GLU A 70 -5.06 2.87 20.60
C GLU A 70 -4.86 3.07 19.09
N ILE A 71 -5.06 2.00 18.31
CA ILE A 71 -5.13 2.05 16.85
C ILE A 71 -6.56 1.72 16.44
N LYS A 72 -7.18 2.62 15.67
CA LYS A 72 -8.53 2.47 15.14
C LYS A 72 -8.58 2.77 13.64
N ARG A 73 -9.56 2.19 12.94
CA ARG A 73 -9.74 2.32 11.49
C ARG A 73 -11.22 2.41 11.15
N LYS A 74 -11.55 3.14 10.08
CA LYS A 74 -12.82 3.02 9.37
C LYS A 74 -12.61 3.05 7.87
N LYS A 75 -13.52 2.47 7.09
CA LYS A 75 -13.65 2.83 5.67
C LYS A 75 -14.16 4.26 5.58
N ASN A 76 -13.80 5.00 4.54
CA ASN A 76 -14.27 6.38 4.39
C ASN A 76 -15.78 6.46 4.05
N SER A 77 -16.39 5.33 3.67
CA SER A 77 -17.83 5.12 3.56
C SER A 77 -18.55 4.91 4.91
N GLU A 78 -17.81 4.74 6.00
CA GLU A 78 -18.34 4.48 7.35
C GLU A 78 -18.23 5.74 8.23
N ALA A 79 -19.23 5.95 9.08
CA ALA A 79 -19.23 7.06 10.04
C ALA A 79 -18.24 6.79 11.19
N GLU A 80 -18.37 5.63 11.81
CA GLU A 80 -17.69 5.24 13.06
C GLU A 80 -16.37 4.52 12.84
N TYR A 81 -15.48 4.63 13.82
CA TYR A 81 -14.22 3.88 13.88
C TYR A 81 -14.40 2.54 14.58
N THR A 82 -13.76 1.50 14.04
CA THR A 82 -13.52 0.23 14.75
C THR A 82 -12.13 0.29 15.38
N VAL A 83 -12.02 0.02 16.68
CA VAL A 83 -10.72 -0.19 17.34
C VAL A 83 -10.12 -1.50 16.82
N LEU A 84 -8.91 -1.44 16.28
CA LEU A 84 -8.18 -2.59 15.76
C LEU A 84 -7.36 -3.27 16.87
N ASP A 85 -6.68 -2.47 17.70
CA ASP A 85 -5.82 -2.95 18.79
C ASP A 85 -5.53 -1.83 19.80
N SER A 86 -5.08 -2.22 21.00
CA SER A 86 -4.49 -1.33 21.99
C SER A 86 -3.16 -1.93 22.47
N VAL A 87 -2.05 -1.33 22.04
CA VAL A 87 -0.70 -1.88 22.23
C VAL A 87 0.06 -1.10 23.29
N ASN A 88 0.94 -1.76 24.05
CA ASN A 88 1.79 -1.06 25.03
C ASN A 88 2.79 -0.11 24.35
N ALA A 89 3.25 0.90 25.07
CA ALA A 89 4.06 1.98 24.53
C ALA A 89 5.46 1.59 24.01
N TYR A 90 5.96 0.39 24.35
CA TYR A 90 7.20 -0.16 23.77
C TYR A 90 7.00 -0.65 22.33
N LYS A 91 5.76 -0.72 21.83
CA LYS A 91 5.45 -0.97 20.42
C LYS A 91 5.42 0.36 19.66
N THR A 92 6.21 0.40 18.58
CA THR A 92 6.29 1.50 17.61
C THR A 92 5.78 1.07 16.23
N GLY A 93 5.02 -0.03 16.18
CA GLY A 93 4.49 -0.59 14.94
C GLY A 93 3.40 -1.63 15.17
N PHE A 94 2.50 -1.72 14.20
CA PHE A 94 1.30 -2.57 14.16
C PHE A 94 1.15 -3.17 12.77
N ILE A 95 0.54 -4.36 12.67
CA ILE A 95 0.27 -5.02 11.39
C ILE A 95 -1.23 -5.26 11.30
N ASP A 96 -1.89 -4.59 10.36
CA ASP A 96 -3.31 -4.79 10.12
C ASP A 96 -3.52 -5.98 9.18
N TYR A 97 -4.12 -7.04 9.73
CA TYR A 97 -4.55 -8.25 9.02
C TYR A 97 -6.08 -8.28 8.79
N SER A 98 -6.82 -7.27 9.27
CA SER A 98 -8.29 -7.29 9.41
C SER A 98 -9.03 -6.98 8.10
N GLY A 99 -8.74 -7.77 7.06
CA GLY A 99 -9.44 -7.71 5.77
C GLY A 99 -9.30 -6.37 5.06
N VAL A 100 -8.09 -5.81 4.99
CA VAL A 100 -7.84 -4.58 4.24
C VAL A 100 -8.12 -4.86 2.76
N GLU A 101 -9.20 -4.30 2.23
CA GLU A 101 -9.62 -4.46 0.84
C GLU A 101 -8.77 -3.56 -0.08
N THR A 102 -8.49 -4.06 -1.28
CA THR A 102 -7.76 -3.29 -2.29
C THR A 102 -8.62 -2.19 -2.88
N ASP A 103 -8.01 -1.05 -3.19
CA ASP A 103 -8.63 0.15 -3.78
C ASP A 103 -9.78 0.77 -2.95
N VAL A 104 -9.95 0.33 -1.69
CA VAL A 104 -10.84 0.95 -0.69
C VAL A 104 -10.07 2.00 0.11
N ALA A 105 -10.69 3.17 0.33
CA ALA A 105 -10.14 4.23 1.17
C ALA A 105 -10.51 4.03 2.65
N TYR A 106 -9.51 4.15 3.50
CA TYR A 106 -9.62 4.05 4.95
C TYR A 106 -8.97 5.25 5.64
N THR A 107 -9.55 5.70 6.75
CA THR A 107 -8.89 6.59 7.70
C THR A 107 -8.50 5.77 8.92
N TYR A 108 -7.21 5.82 9.28
CA TYR A 108 -6.67 5.27 10.52
C TYR A 108 -6.51 6.40 11.54
N GLY A 109 -6.82 6.11 12.80
CA GLY A 109 -6.66 7.02 13.94
C GLY A 109 -5.73 6.40 14.99
N PHE A 110 -4.88 7.24 15.58
CA PHE A 110 -3.87 6.84 16.56
C PHE A 110 -3.93 7.76 17.77
N THR A 111 -4.06 7.17 18.96
CA THR A 111 -4.22 7.90 20.22
C THR A 111 -3.21 7.38 21.24
N ALA A 112 -2.43 8.25 21.87
CA ALA A 112 -1.59 7.89 23.02
C ALA A 112 -2.40 7.99 24.32
N MET A 113 -2.16 7.07 25.25
CA MET A 113 -2.90 6.98 26.52
C MET A 113 -1.95 6.68 27.69
N ALA A 114 -2.16 7.33 28.83
CA ALA A 114 -1.60 6.93 30.11
C ALA A 114 -2.60 7.20 31.24
N ASP A 115 -2.99 6.13 31.94
CA ASP A 115 -4.07 6.11 32.92
C ASP A 115 -5.38 6.71 32.38
N GLN A 116 -5.78 7.90 32.85
CA GLN A 116 -6.98 8.62 32.37
C GLN A 116 -6.66 9.69 31.30
N ASN A 117 -5.38 10.00 31.09
CA ASN A 117 -4.96 11.02 30.15
C ASN A 117 -4.85 10.43 28.75
N ILE A 118 -5.40 11.15 27.77
CA ILE A 118 -5.57 10.73 26.38
C ILE A 118 -5.12 11.88 25.48
N SER A 119 -4.26 11.61 24.50
CA SER A 119 -3.85 12.61 23.51
C SER A 119 -4.97 12.96 22.53
N GLU A 120 -4.78 14.00 21.72
CA GLU A 120 -5.52 14.10 20.45
C GLU A 120 -5.35 12.82 19.60
N THR A 121 -6.35 12.48 18.79
CA THR A 121 -6.21 11.40 17.79
C THR A 121 -5.57 11.98 16.52
N VAL A 122 -4.37 11.51 16.16
CA VAL A 122 -3.78 11.80 14.84
C VAL A 122 -4.38 10.86 13.81
N THR A 123 -4.79 11.38 12.65
CA THR A 123 -5.37 10.58 11.56
C THR A 123 -4.45 10.47 10.34
N ARG A 124 -4.57 9.35 9.62
CA ARG A 124 -3.91 9.08 8.35
C ARG A 124 -4.84 8.33 7.40
N ASP A 125 -5.06 8.90 6.23
CA ASP A 125 -5.76 8.21 5.14
C ASP A 125 -4.82 7.25 4.42
N PHE A 126 -5.35 6.10 4.00
CA PHE A 126 -4.63 5.10 3.23
C PHE A 126 -5.56 4.34 2.29
N ILE A 127 -5.06 4.03 1.10
CA ILE A 127 -5.67 3.11 0.13
C ILE A 127 -4.64 2.01 -0.13
N LEU A 128 -5.07 0.75 -0.17
CA LEU A 128 -4.22 -0.38 -0.55
C LEU A 128 -4.29 -0.59 -2.07
N PRO A 129 -3.32 -0.14 -2.88
CA PRO A 129 -3.48 -0.10 -4.33
C PRO A 129 -3.35 -1.48 -4.97
N PHE A 130 -4.28 -1.85 -5.86
CA PHE A 130 -4.16 -3.02 -6.72
C PHE A 130 -4.50 -2.72 -8.20
N PRO A 131 -3.76 -1.79 -8.84
CA PRO A 131 -4.12 -1.23 -10.14
C PRO A 131 -4.06 -2.26 -11.27
N ALA A 132 -4.91 -2.05 -12.28
CA ALA A 132 -4.90 -2.80 -13.53
C ALA A 132 -3.53 -2.78 -14.23
N PRO A 133 -3.18 -3.82 -15.00
CA PRO A 133 -2.15 -3.68 -16.03
C PRO A 133 -2.55 -2.59 -17.03
N SER A 134 -1.58 -1.97 -17.69
CA SER A 134 -1.81 -0.93 -18.69
C SER A 134 -0.83 -1.08 -19.85
N ASN A 135 -1.01 -0.29 -20.91
CA ASN A 135 -0.15 -0.29 -22.10
C ASN A 135 -0.14 -1.69 -22.75
N LEU A 136 -1.32 -2.28 -22.94
CA LEU A 136 -1.48 -3.53 -23.67
C LEU A 136 -1.19 -3.26 -25.15
N GLU A 137 -0.17 -3.90 -25.68
CA GLU A 137 0.27 -3.76 -27.06
C GLU A 137 0.31 -5.13 -27.76
N LEU A 138 -0.02 -5.14 -29.05
CA LEU A 138 -0.23 -6.35 -29.85
C LEU A 138 0.60 -6.27 -31.14
N SER A 139 1.36 -7.31 -31.44
CA SER A 139 2.20 -7.37 -32.65
C SER A 139 2.30 -8.78 -33.23
N MET A 140 2.47 -8.88 -34.54
CA MET A 140 2.81 -10.15 -35.20
C MET A 140 4.31 -10.39 -35.10
N VAL A 141 4.71 -11.52 -34.50
CA VAL A 141 6.12 -11.93 -34.35
C VAL A 141 6.45 -13.22 -35.11
N GLY A 142 5.47 -13.79 -35.80
CA GLY A 142 5.62 -14.96 -36.65
C GLY A 142 4.31 -15.28 -37.38
N LYS A 143 4.34 -16.28 -38.26
CA LYS A 143 3.13 -16.77 -38.92
C LYS A 143 2.14 -17.26 -37.86
N ARG A 144 0.95 -16.66 -37.80
CA ARG A 144 -0.13 -17.04 -36.86
C ARG A 144 0.29 -16.98 -35.38
N LEU A 145 1.14 -16.00 -35.04
CA LEU A 145 1.71 -15.81 -33.71
C LEU A 145 1.66 -14.33 -33.30
N ILE A 146 0.75 -14.00 -32.40
CA ILE A 146 0.60 -12.64 -31.85
C ILE A 146 1.36 -12.58 -30.53
N LYS A 147 2.26 -11.60 -30.39
CA LYS A 147 2.84 -11.22 -29.12
C LYS A 147 1.98 -10.13 -28.48
N LEU A 148 1.60 -10.38 -27.23
CA LEU A 148 1.02 -9.41 -26.32
C LEU A 148 2.14 -8.90 -25.40
N THR A 149 2.18 -7.60 -25.14
CA THR A 149 3.02 -6.98 -24.10
C THR A 149 2.20 -6.04 -23.25
N TRP A 150 2.51 -5.90 -21.97
CA TRP A 150 1.85 -4.94 -21.07
C TRP A 150 2.82 -4.42 -20.00
N LYS A 151 2.39 -3.38 -19.28
CA LYS A 151 3.01 -2.92 -18.04
C LYS A 151 2.28 -3.54 -16.85
N ASN A 152 3.00 -4.26 -16.00
CA ASN A 152 2.47 -4.71 -14.71
C ASN A 152 2.56 -3.54 -13.70
N ASN A 153 1.41 -3.05 -13.23
CA ASN A 153 1.32 -2.00 -12.21
C ASN A 153 1.03 -2.57 -10.80
N ALA A 154 0.58 -3.83 -10.69
CA ALA A 154 0.13 -4.43 -9.44
C ALA A 154 1.28 -5.12 -8.70
N PHE A 155 1.87 -4.43 -7.72
CA PHE A 155 3.06 -4.94 -7.01
C PHE A 155 2.85 -6.34 -6.39
N PHE A 156 1.67 -6.63 -5.83
CA PHE A 156 1.37 -7.92 -5.17
C PHE A 156 0.83 -9.02 -6.10
N ALA A 157 0.70 -8.76 -7.40
CA ALA A 157 0.20 -9.77 -8.35
C ALA A 157 1.16 -10.97 -8.44
N ILE A 158 0.62 -12.18 -8.49
CA ILE A 158 1.38 -13.43 -8.57
C ILE A 158 1.36 -14.02 -9.99
N TRP A 159 0.33 -13.72 -10.77
CA TRP A 159 0.27 -13.93 -12.22
C TRP A 159 -0.61 -12.84 -12.87
N THR A 160 -0.45 -12.65 -14.18
CA THR A 160 -1.40 -11.91 -15.01
C THR A 160 -2.28 -12.92 -15.73
N ARG A 161 -3.61 -12.79 -15.68
CA ARG A 161 -4.52 -13.60 -16.50
C ARG A 161 -4.72 -12.89 -17.84
N VAL A 162 -4.52 -13.62 -18.94
CA VAL A 162 -4.66 -13.14 -20.31
C VAL A 162 -5.98 -13.68 -20.87
N GLU A 163 -6.82 -12.78 -21.36
CA GLU A 163 -8.13 -13.11 -21.92
C GLU A 163 -8.25 -12.64 -23.37
N LYS A 164 -8.96 -13.43 -24.16
CA LYS A 164 -9.20 -13.22 -25.60
C LYS A 164 -10.65 -13.44 -25.95
N GLN A 165 -11.16 -12.67 -26.89
CA GLN A 165 -12.50 -12.76 -27.43
C GLN A 165 -12.43 -12.73 -28.96
N THR A 166 -13.14 -13.63 -29.64
CA THR A 166 -13.37 -13.59 -31.09
C THR A 166 -14.70 -12.92 -31.41
N ALA A 167 -14.68 -11.97 -32.35
CA ALA A 167 -15.84 -11.27 -32.92
C ALA A 167 -16.84 -10.67 -31.90
N SER A 168 -17.72 -11.49 -31.31
CA SER A 168 -18.81 -11.09 -30.42
C SER A 168 -19.10 -12.10 -29.28
N GLY A 169 -18.17 -13.02 -29.00
CA GLY A 169 -18.30 -14.01 -27.92
C GLY A 169 -18.04 -13.46 -26.51
N SER A 170 -17.92 -14.36 -25.52
CA SER A 170 -17.35 -14.02 -24.22
C SER A 170 -15.81 -13.91 -24.30
N PHE A 171 -15.19 -13.28 -23.30
CA PHE A 171 -13.75 -13.38 -23.09
C PHE A 171 -13.40 -14.75 -22.48
N GLU A 172 -12.46 -15.45 -23.10
CA GLU A 172 -11.93 -16.74 -22.66
C GLU A 172 -10.48 -16.58 -22.15
N VAL A 173 -10.11 -17.36 -21.14
CA VAL A 173 -8.76 -17.35 -20.57
C VAL A 173 -7.82 -18.18 -21.44
N ILE A 174 -6.78 -17.55 -21.98
CA ILE A 174 -5.78 -18.22 -22.84
C ILE A 174 -4.41 -18.41 -22.17
N GLY A 175 -4.17 -17.76 -21.03
CA GLY A 175 -2.91 -17.90 -20.31
C GLY A 175 -2.88 -17.25 -18.94
N GLN A 176 -1.96 -17.73 -18.09
CA GLN A 176 -1.69 -17.17 -16.76
C GLN A 176 -0.17 -17.00 -16.52
N PRO A 177 0.54 -16.19 -17.33
CA PRO A 177 1.96 -15.88 -17.11
C PRO A 177 2.23 -15.37 -15.69
N GLY A 178 3.22 -15.96 -15.02
CA GLY A 178 3.63 -15.59 -13.66
C GLY A 178 4.18 -14.16 -13.54
N ARG A 179 4.14 -13.58 -12.34
CA ARG A 179 4.46 -12.17 -11.98
C ARG A 179 5.56 -11.47 -12.79
N SER A 180 6.68 -12.14 -13.03
CA SER A 180 7.86 -11.58 -13.72
C SER A 180 7.75 -11.58 -15.26
N LYS A 181 6.62 -12.02 -15.82
CA LYS A 181 6.33 -12.01 -17.26
C LYS A 181 5.34 -10.90 -17.57
N ASN A 182 5.75 -10.01 -18.45
CA ASN A 182 4.98 -8.88 -18.99
C ASN A 182 4.67 -9.06 -20.49
N GLU A 183 4.75 -10.30 -20.96
CA GLU A 183 4.50 -10.72 -22.33
C GLU A 183 3.78 -12.07 -22.38
N PHE A 184 3.00 -12.30 -23.43
CA PHE A 184 2.33 -13.57 -23.74
C PHE A 184 2.32 -13.79 -25.26
N PHE A 185 2.25 -15.04 -25.71
CA PHE A 185 2.27 -15.40 -27.12
C PHE A 185 1.03 -16.24 -27.47
N ASP A 186 0.06 -15.63 -28.16
CA ASP A 186 -1.11 -16.35 -28.67
C ASP A 186 -0.76 -17.00 -30.02
N SER A 187 -0.80 -18.33 -30.04
CA SER A 187 -0.34 -19.18 -31.14
C SER A 187 -1.51 -19.72 -31.96
N PHE A 188 -1.26 -20.09 -33.21
CA PHE A 188 -2.23 -20.68 -34.15
C PHE A 188 -3.40 -19.76 -34.55
N THR A 189 -3.27 -18.45 -34.32
CA THR A 189 -4.26 -17.42 -34.67
C THR A 189 -4.63 -17.46 -36.15
N GLN A 190 -5.86 -17.12 -36.50
CA GLN A 190 -6.33 -17.08 -37.88
C GLN A 190 -6.06 -15.70 -38.48
N TYR A 191 -5.67 -15.67 -39.76
CA TYR A 191 -5.57 -14.42 -40.50
C TYR A 191 -6.96 -13.83 -40.74
N ASP A 192 -7.01 -12.53 -40.97
CA ASP A 192 -8.22 -11.77 -41.32
C ASP A 192 -9.35 -11.88 -40.26
N THR A 193 -9.01 -12.35 -39.07
CA THR A 193 -9.92 -12.56 -37.92
C THR A 193 -9.57 -11.58 -36.81
N THR A 194 -10.54 -10.74 -36.43
CA THR A 194 -10.34 -9.78 -35.32
C THR A 194 -10.46 -10.47 -33.96
N TYR A 195 -9.43 -10.31 -33.14
CA TYR A 195 -9.36 -10.75 -31.76
C TYR A 195 -9.28 -9.54 -30.83
N ASN A 196 -10.09 -9.51 -29.79
CA ASN A 196 -9.98 -8.53 -28.72
C ASN A 196 -9.25 -9.17 -27.53
N TYR A 197 -8.27 -8.48 -26.97
CA TYR A 197 -7.52 -8.93 -25.79
C TYR A 197 -7.68 -7.97 -24.63
N ARG A 198 -7.62 -8.52 -23.42
CA ARG A 198 -7.45 -7.78 -22.17
C ARG A 198 -6.65 -8.61 -21.19
N VAL A 199 -6.02 -7.94 -20.23
CA VAL A 199 -5.24 -8.59 -19.17
C VAL A 199 -5.67 -8.11 -17.79
N VAL A 200 -5.50 -8.94 -16.76
CA VAL A 200 -5.84 -8.60 -15.37
C VAL A 200 -4.80 -9.15 -14.41
N SER A 201 -4.42 -8.35 -13.41
CA SER A 201 -3.50 -8.74 -12.34
C SER A 201 -4.25 -9.54 -11.28
N ILE A 202 -3.67 -10.67 -10.84
CA ILE A 202 -4.33 -11.59 -9.90
C ILE A 202 -3.42 -11.88 -8.70
N THR A 203 -4.00 -11.98 -7.50
CA THR A 203 -3.38 -12.58 -6.30
C THR A 203 -4.04 -13.93 -5.95
N SER A 204 -3.74 -14.48 -4.78
CA SER A 204 -4.45 -15.67 -4.27
C SER A 204 -5.93 -15.41 -3.95
N ILE A 205 -6.35 -14.15 -3.81
CA ILE A 205 -7.69 -13.75 -3.31
C ILE A 205 -8.32 -12.55 -4.04
N ASN A 206 -7.53 -11.75 -4.76
CA ASN A 206 -7.97 -10.52 -5.43
C ASN A 206 -7.69 -10.56 -6.95
N ALA A 207 -8.47 -9.78 -7.68
CA ALA A 207 -8.24 -9.44 -9.08
C ALA A 207 -8.31 -7.91 -9.23
N SER A 208 -7.41 -7.32 -10.02
CA SER A 208 -7.50 -5.90 -10.35
C SER A 208 -8.68 -5.66 -11.29
N ALA A 209 -8.95 -4.38 -11.62
CA ALA A 209 -9.64 -4.08 -12.86
C ALA A 209 -8.86 -4.66 -14.07
N TYR A 210 -9.56 -4.89 -15.19
CA TYR A 210 -8.91 -5.23 -16.46
C TYR A 210 -8.15 -4.03 -17.03
N SER A 211 -7.15 -4.31 -17.86
CA SER A 211 -6.59 -3.34 -18.79
C SER A 211 -7.65 -2.81 -19.78
N GLU A 212 -7.25 -1.83 -20.57
CA GLU A 212 -7.88 -1.53 -21.86
C GLU A 212 -8.07 -2.80 -22.71
N ILE A 213 -9.12 -2.80 -23.53
CA ILE A 213 -9.37 -3.84 -24.54
C ILE A 213 -8.69 -3.40 -25.83
N VAL A 214 -7.85 -4.26 -26.41
CA VAL A 214 -7.13 -3.98 -27.66
C VAL A 214 -7.52 -5.00 -28.71
N GLY A 215 -8.06 -4.50 -29.83
CA GLY A 215 -8.42 -5.30 -31.00
C GLY A 215 -7.25 -5.47 -31.95
N PHE A 216 -7.07 -6.67 -32.50
CA PHE A 216 -6.02 -6.96 -33.47
C PHE A 216 -6.48 -7.99 -34.50
N THR A 217 -6.19 -7.72 -35.77
CA THR A 217 -6.56 -8.56 -36.91
C THR A 217 -5.27 -8.99 -37.62
N PRO A 218 -4.79 -10.23 -37.43
CA PRO A 218 -3.57 -10.71 -38.09
C PRO A 218 -3.71 -10.66 -39.61
N SER A 219 -2.91 -9.84 -40.28
CA SER A 219 -2.82 -9.86 -41.74
C SER A 219 -2.07 -11.10 -42.22
N ARG A 220 -2.43 -11.59 -43.41
CA ARG A 220 -1.62 -12.59 -44.11
C ARG A 220 -0.23 -12.00 -44.41
N PRO A 221 0.85 -12.80 -44.36
CA PRO A 221 2.13 -12.37 -44.90
C PRO A 221 1.94 -12.07 -46.40
N ASP A 222 2.36 -10.89 -46.84
CA ASP A 222 2.23 -10.50 -48.23
C ASP A 222 2.99 -11.47 -49.13
N THR A 223 2.36 -11.94 -50.19
CA THR A 223 3.00 -12.90 -51.11
C THR A 223 4.12 -12.27 -51.94
N ALA A 224 4.27 -10.94 -51.90
CA ALA A 224 5.40 -10.23 -52.48
C ALA A 224 6.72 -10.44 -51.70
N ASP A 225 6.67 -10.54 -50.37
CA ASP A 225 7.89 -10.57 -49.54
C ASP A 225 8.46 -11.98 -49.35
N ASN A 226 7.64 -13.03 -49.60
CA ASN A 226 8.10 -14.41 -49.54
C ASN A 226 8.99 -14.83 -50.75
N ALA A 227 8.95 -14.07 -51.86
CA ALA A 227 9.79 -14.30 -53.03
C ALA A 227 11.29 -14.07 -52.75
N ASN A 228 11.62 -13.24 -51.76
CA ASN A 228 13.01 -12.96 -51.37
C ASN A 228 13.64 -14.04 -50.47
N PHE A 229 12.85 -14.98 -49.93
CA PHE A 229 13.35 -16.03 -49.01
C PHE A 229 13.47 -17.43 -49.63
N LEU A 230 13.08 -17.60 -50.90
CA LEU A 230 13.14 -18.90 -51.59
C LEU A 230 14.15 -18.95 -52.76
N ASN A 231 14.95 -17.91 -52.97
CA ASN A 231 15.87 -17.85 -54.11
C ASN A 231 17.35 -17.75 -53.68
N PRO A 232 18.05 -18.89 -53.46
CA PRO A 232 19.44 -18.91 -52.99
C PRO A 232 20.49 -18.46 -54.04
N THR A 233 20.07 -17.86 -55.16
CA THR A 233 20.97 -17.53 -56.29
C THR A 233 21.18 -16.04 -56.53
N HIS A 234 20.41 -15.13 -55.91
CA HIS A 234 20.62 -13.68 -56.09
C HIS A 234 21.39 -13.05 -54.92
N ASN A 235 22.70 -13.29 -54.93
CA ASN A 235 23.69 -12.68 -54.04
C ASN A 235 23.76 -11.16 -54.27
N SER A 236 22.82 -10.43 -53.67
CA SER A 236 22.63 -9.00 -53.85
C SER A 236 23.62 -8.20 -53.00
N VAL A 237 24.89 -8.27 -53.38
CA VAL A 237 25.97 -7.45 -52.82
C VAL A 237 25.61 -5.98 -53.07
N ARG A 238 25.11 -5.28 -52.03
CA ARG A 238 25.01 -3.82 -52.04
C ARG A 238 26.42 -3.24 -52.08
N ARG A 239 26.96 -3.03 -53.28
CA ARG A 239 28.14 -2.19 -53.49
C ARG A 239 27.82 -0.79 -52.99
N ILE A 240 28.38 -0.43 -51.84
CA ILE A 240 28.47 0.96 -51.42
C ILE A 240 29.39 1.65 -52.42
N LEU A 241 28.82 2.53 -53.25
CA LEU A 241 29.59 3.42 -54.11
C LEU A 241 30.24 4.49 -53.23
N ILE A 242 31.48 4.26 -52.82
CA ILE A 242 32.33 5.32 -52.29
C ILE A 242 32.73 6.19 -53.48
N SER A 243 32.15 7.39 -53.58
CA SER A 243 32.51 8.40 -54.58
C SER A 243 33.99 8.77 -54.42
N GLY A 244 34.78 8.58 -55.48
CA GLY A 244 36.22 8.82 -55.41
C GLY A 244 36.58 10.31 -55.36
N GLY A 245 37.64 10.62 -54.61
CA GLY A 245 38.37 11.88 -54.68
C GLY A 245 39.85 11.58 -54.89
N ASN A 246 40.27 11.42 -56.15
CA ASN A 246 41.67 11.22 -56.51
C ASN A 246 42.24 12.55 -57.04
N SER A 247 42.88 13.33 -56.17
CA SER A 247 43.61 14.52 -56.59
C SER A 247 44.96 14.11 -57.20
N HIS A 248 45.00 14.01 -58.53
CA HIS A 248 46.27 14.00 -59.25
C HIS A 248 46.91 15.39 -59.17
N VAL A 249 48.02 15.48 -58.45
CA VAL A 249 49.01 16.56 -58.60
C VAL A 249 50.27 15.92 -59.16
N ASN A 250 50.69 16.34 -60.35
CA ASN A 250 52.11 16.34 -60.69
C ASN A 250 52.44 17.20 -61.91
N ARG A 251 53.66 17.75 -61.89
CA ARG A 251 54.31 18.65 -62.88
C ARG A 251 53.79 20.10 -62.80
N ASP A 252 54.67 21.11 -62.81
CA ASP A 252 56.10 21.08 -63.16
C ASP A 252 57.09 21.02 -61.96
#